data_AF-A0A2T2PTV9-F1
#
_entry.id   AF-A0A2T2PTV9-F1
#
_cell.length_a   1.000
_cell.length_b   1.000
_cell.length_c   1.000
_cell.angle_alpha   90.00
_cell.angle_beta   90.00
_cell.angle_gamma   90.00
#
_symmetry.space_group_name_H-M   'P 1'
#
loop_
_entity.id
_entity.type
_entity.pdbx_description
1 polymer ?
#
loop_
_entity_poly.entity_id
_entity_poly.type
_entity_poly.pdbx_seq_one_letter_code
_entity_poly.pdbx_strand_id
1 'polypeptide(L)'
;MTMPVLAQQPNRPASYAHVVATHLRGATGSGGWRAAQLKPSADTTPLKLAQATISNSERSRQVLATEQERIQALAADLRTCRREQDTVLGLLQHAREQWSSVAEATENETDKLQKSLVEERLHTQRLERELVKARNDLDVQARLSREIGTEGRETERRAQSDPRELQQAVEREKDWANRLKQNLTAAHHDLETQSAEVTRQAAEISAKEAAEAQLQASLRQEHDRIKQLEETLATTQIELDNRSQQIAKATEETKQTKQIAENTSAKLMLSLREEHERANALAQELSLARSKLFAYEAQAAATNDRAEQSKEQLRRECHQSSRDEQELAAARPNVGPWLPAEVSGERGAGNSPTRELLRTLLLGSPPLPPQSAREPVVTADEPKAPSLVLGNEQAAELVRLIARSTGLLRQGDIGAARVVLERAAELGSAPASFALAETYDPGLLAKWGASGTRGDTSKARELYARAAAGGVKEAKERFDALGH
;
A
#
# COMPACT_ATOMS: atom_id res chain seq x y z
N MET A 1 -10.46 -54.74 -13.90
CA MET A 1 -11.90 -54.42 -13.97
C MET A 1 -12.03 -53.03 -14.59
N THR A 2 -12.72 -52.92 -15.71
CA THR A 2 -12.80 -51.71 -16.55
C THR A 2 -14.23 -51.21 -16.61
N MET A 3 -14.46 -49.94 -16.27
CA MET A 3 -15.70 -49.21 -16.55
C MET A 3 -15.40 -47.72 -16.78
N PRO A 4 -15.66 -47.17 -17.97
CA PRO A 4 -15.72 -45.73 -18.19
C PRO A 4 -17.15 -45.22 -17.96
N VAL A 5 -17.33 -44.15 -17.18
CA VAL A 5 -18.63 -43.49 -17.03
C VAL A 5 -18.84 -42.50 -18.18
N LEU A 6 -19.76 -42.83 -19.09
CA LEU A 6 -20.24 -41.88 -20.10
C LEU A 6 -21.00 -40.74 -19.42
N ALA A 7 -20.50 -39.51 -19.53
CA ALA A 7 -21.28 -38.31 -19.26
C ALA A 7 -22.23 -38.04 -20.44
N GLN A 8 -23.47 -38.49 -20.30
CA GLN A 8 -24.53 -38.42 -21.31
C GLN A 8 -25.06 -36.98 -21.43
N GLN A 9 -24.97 -36.37 -22.61
CA GLN A 9 -25.61 -35.07 -22.88
C GLN A 9 -27.14 -35.24 -23.03
N PRO A 10 -27.97 -34.42 -22.35
CA PRO A 10 -29.37 -34.24 -22.73
C PRO A 10 -29.58 -32.91 -23.47
N ASN A 11 -30.23 -33.02 -24.62
CA ASN A 11 -30.95 -32.01 -25.40
C ASN A 11 -31.04 -30.56 -24.86
N ARG A 12 -30.65 -29.61 -25.71
CA ARG A 12 -31.32 -28.30 -25.78
C ARG A 12 -32.75 -28.49 -26.29
N PRO A 13 -33.75 -27.85 -25.66
CA PRO A 13 -34.89 -27.29 -26.38
C PRO A 13 -34.67 -25.79 -26.61
N ALA A 14 -35.11 -25.30 -27.77
CA ALA A 14 -35.27 -23.88 -28.03
C ALA A 14 -36.54 -23.33 -27.34
N SER A 15 -36.76 -22.02 -27.47
CA SER A 15 -37.94 -21.25 -27.03
C SER A 15 -37.95 -20.83 -25.55
N TYR A 16 -37.70 -19.54 -25.31
CA TYR A 16 -38.55 -18.70 -24.46
C TYR A 16 -38.26 -17.22 -24.77
N ALA A 17 -38.95 -16.67 -25.77
CA ALA A 17 -38.89 -15.26 -26.16
C ALA A 17 -40.31 -14.74 -26.47
N HIS A 18 -40.98 -14.26 -25.42
CA HIS A 18 -42.29 -13.58 -25.33
C HIS A 18 -42.13 -12.70 -24.07
N VAL A 19 -42.46 -11.40 -23.93
CA VAL A 19 -43.64 -10.56 -24.24
C VAL A 19 -43.14 -9.08 -24.17
N VAL A 20 -43.64 -8.01 -24.83
CA VAL A 20 -44.82 -7.76 -25.69
C VAL A 20 -44.36 -7.11 -27.02
N ALA A 21 -45.18 -7.15 -28.07
CA ALA A 21 -45.24 -6.12 -29.11
C ALA A 21 -46.69 -5.96 -29.61
N THR A 22 -47.48 -5.15 -28.90
CA THR A 22 -48.91 -4.94 -29.20
C THR A 22 -49.13 -4.01 -30.40
N HIS A 23 -50.17 -4.35 -31.17
CA HIS A 23 -50.53 -3.82 -32.48
C HIS A 23 -50.59 -2.29 -32.61
N LEU A 24 -50.20 -1.80 -33.79
CA LEU A 24 -50.91 -0.75 -34.54
C LEU A 24 -50.51 -0.80 -36.03
N ARG A 25 -51.08 -1.74 -36.80
CA ARG A 25 -51.02 -1.74 -38.28
C ARG A 25 -52.40 -1.33 -38.82
N GLY A 26 -52.66 -0.02 -38.81
CA GLY A 26 -53.85 0.58 -39.40
C GLY A 26 -53.69 0.84 -40.90
N ALA A 27 -54.69 0.40 -41.67
CA ALA A 27 -55.01 0.72 -43.07
C ALA A 27 -54.10 1.68 -43.86
N THR A 28 -53.54 1.17 -44.97
CA THR A 28 -53.18 1.99 -46.14
C THR A 28 -54.46 2.46 -46.85
N GLY A 29 -55.13 3.45 -46.27
CA GLY A 29 -56.28 4.13 -46.87
C GLY A 29 -55.85 5.41 -47.60
N SER A 30 -56.10 5.47 -48.92
CA SER A 30 -55.89 6.67 -49.73
C SER A 30 -56.72 7.85 -49.18
N GLY A 31 -56.05 8.93 -48.78
CA GLY A 31 -56.69 10.14 -48.28
C GLY A 31 -55.71 11.32 -48.27
N GLY A 32 -55.84 12.21 -49.24
CA GLY A 32 -54.95 13.37 -49.37
C GLY A 32 -55.23 14.42 -48.30
N TRP A 33 -54.21 14.76 -47.50
CA TRP A 33 -54.29 15.87 -46.55
C TRP A 33 -53.61 17.11 -47.11
N ARG A 34 -54.40 18.18 -47.29
CA ARG A 34 -53.90 19.50 -47.69
C ARG A 34 -52.95 20.04 -46.61
N ALA A 35 -51.93 20.77 -47.06
CA ALA A 35 -51.05 21.52 -46.16
C ALA A 35 -51.84 22.60 -45.40
N ALA A 36 -52.15 22.32 -44.12
CA ALA A 36 -52.61 23.33 -43.19
C ALA A 36 -51.40 24.03 -42.57
N GLN A 37 -51.21 25.32 -42.92
CA GLN A 37 -50.18 26.15 -42.31
C GLN A 37 -50.51 26.41 -40.84
N LEU A 38 -49.90 25.63 -39.93
CA LEU A 38 -49.90 25.95 -38.50
C LEU A 38 -48.78 26.95 -38.22
N LYS A 39 -49.16 28.11 -37.65
CA LYS A 39 -48.21 29.11 -37.14
C LYS A 39 -47.40 28.52 -35.97
N PRO A 40 -46.13 28.89 -35.79
CA PRO A 40 -45.34 28.41 -34.66
C PRO A 40 -45.84 29.05 -33.35
N SER A 41 -46.49 28.27 -32.47
CA SER A 41 -46.59 28.64 -31.05
C SER A 41 -45.27 28.26 -30.35
N ALA A 42 -44.85 29.07 -29.38
CA ALA A 42 -43.55 28.92 -28.71
C ALA A 42 -43.57 27.86 -27.58
N ASP A 43 -44.36 26.81 -27.72
CA ASP A 43 -44.50 25.76 -26.72
C ASP A 43 -43.30 24.79 -26.77
N THR A 44 -42.21 25.21 -26.12
CA THR A 44 -40.95 24.44 -26.03
C THR A 44 -41.03 23.24 -25.07
N THR A 45 -42.17 23.04 -24.40
CA THR A 45 -42.40 21.99 -23.39
C THR A 45 -42.35 20.55 -23.95
N PRO A 46 -43.02 20.16 -25.05
CA PRO A 46 -42.88 18.82 -25.62
C PRO A 46 -41.46 18.51 -26.10
N LEU A 47 -40.74 19.49 -26.67
CA LEU A 47 -39.34 19.29 -27.11
C LEU A 47 -38.40 19.09 -25.92
N LYS A 48 -38.55 19.86 -24.83
CA LYS A 48 -37.78 19.67 -23.59
C LYS A 48 -38.07 18.32 -22.93
N LEU A 49 -39.33 17.86 -22.95
CA LEU A 49 -39.70 16.53 -22.44
C LEU A 49 -39.09 15.40 -23.30
N ALA A 50 -39.15 15.50 -24.64
CA ALA A 50 -38.52 14.53 -25.53
C ALA A 50 -36.99 14.50 -25.38
N GLN A 51 -36.35 15.66 -25.20
CA GLN A 51 -34.90 15.73 -24.97
C GLN A 51 -34.53 15.14 -23.60
N ALA A 52 -35.34 15.37 -22.56
CA ALA A 52 -35.13 14.77 -21.24
C ALA A 52 -35.30 13.23 -21.25
N THR A 53 -36.27 12.68 -22.00
CA THR A 53 -36.41 11.21 -22.11
C THR A 53 -35.29 10.57 -22.91
N ILE A 54 -34.80 11.22 -23.97
CA ILE A 54 -33.59 10.79 -24.70
C ILE A 54 -32.39 10.79 -23.76
N SER A 55 -32.10 11.90 -23.07
CA SER A 55 -30.99 11.99 -22.11
C SER A 55 -31.10 10.97 -20.96
N ASN A 56 -32.32 10.65 -20.50
CA ASN A 56 -32.52 9.62 -19.49
C ASN A 56 -32.24 8.21 -20.05
N SER A 57 -32.65 7.94 -21.29
CA SER A 57 -32.35 6.68 -21.98
C SER A 57 -30.85 6.48 -22.26
N GLU A 58 -30.13 7.57 -22.57
CA GLU A 58 -28.69 7.57 -22.76
C GLU A 58 -27.95 7.31 -21.45
N ARG A 59 -28.38 7.92 -20.34
CA ARG A 59 -27.86 7.62 -18.99
C ARG A 59 -28.10 6.16 -18.61
N SER A 60 -29.28 5.62 -18.86
CA SER A 60 -29.56 4.19 -18.61
C SER A 60 -28.69 3.27 -19.47
N ARG A 61 -28.42 3.62 -20.74
CA ARG A 61 -27.47 2.88 -21.59
C ARG A 61 -26.03 2.96 -21.08
N GLN A 62 -25.58 4.11 -20.60
CA GLN A 62 -24.26 4.28 -19.99
C GLN A 62 -24.12 3.41 -18.73
N VAL A 63 -25.12 3.43 -17.84
CA VAL A 63 -25.13 2.56 -16.65
C VAL A 63 -25.06 1.08 -17.05
N LEU A 64 -25.89 0.64 -18.01
CA LEU A 64 -25.85 -0.74 -18.51
C LEU A 64 -24.50 -1.12 -19.14
N ALA A 65 -23.84 -0.20 -19.85
CA ALA A 65 -22.49 -0.41 -20.38
C ALA A 65 -21.46 -0.58 -19.26
N THR A 66 -21.47 0.30 -18.25
CA THR A 66 -20.56 0.17 -17.10
C THR A 66 -20.78 -1.10 -16.28
N GLU A 67 -22.03 -1.58 -16.17
CA GLU A 67 -22.32 -2.87 -15.54
C GLU A 67 -21.86 -4.06 -16.41
N GLN A 68 -21.98 -3.97 -17.74
CA GLN A 68 -21.43 -4.99 -18.64
C GLN A 68 -19.90 -5.06 -18.55
N GLU A 69 -19.20 -3.92 -18.46
CA GLU A 69 -17.75 -3.86 -18.24
C GLU A 69 -17.37 -4.48 -16.89
N ARG A 70 -18.10 -4.16 -15.81
CA ARG A 70 -17.92 -4.78 -14.48
C ARG A 70 -18.10 -6.30 -14.50
N ILE A 71 -19.15 -6.79 -15.17
CA ILE A 71 -19.41 -8.23 -15.32
C ILE A 71 -18.30 -8.90 -16.14
N GLN A 72 -17.76 -8.24 -17.18
CA GLN A 72 -16.65 -8.77 -17.96
C GLN A 72 -15.34 -8.82 -17.16
N ALA A 73 -15.06 -7.81 -16.34
CA ALA A 73 -13.92 -7.80 -15.42
C ALA A 73 -14.01 -8.93 -14.39
N LEU A 74 -15.14 -9.05 -13.67
CA LEU A 74 -15.38 -10.15 -12.72
C LEU A 74 -15.30 -11.53 -13.39
N ALA A 75 -15.75 -11.65 -14.64
CA ALA A 75 -15.60 -12.88 -15.43
C ALA A 75 -14.15 -13.14 -15.88
N ALA A 76 -13.28 -12.13 -15.99
CA ALA A 76 -11.85 -12.30 -16.20
C ALA A 76 -11.17 -12.76 -14.90
N ASP A 77 -11.47 -12.11 -13.78
CA ASP A 77 -10.93 -12.45 -12.45
C ASP A 77 -11.30 -13.89 -12.03
N LEU A 78 -12.55 -14.31 -12.28
CA LEU A 78 -12.96 -15.70 -12.04
C LEU A 78 -12.22 -16.71 -12.95
N ARG A 79 -11.69 -16.30 -14.11
CA ARG A 79 -10.86 -17.17 -14.96
C ARG A 79 -9.42 -17.20 -14.49
N THR A 80 -8.86 -16.11 -13.94
CA THR A 80 -7.52 -16.13 -13.34
C THR A 80 -7.52 -16.96 -12.06
N CYS A 81 -8.47 -16.74 -11.15
CA CYS A 81 -8.61 -17.54 -9.93
C CYS A 81 -8.78 -19.05 -10.22
N ARG A 82 -9.50 -19.42 -11.31
CA ARG A 82 -9.59 -20.83 -11.73
C ARG A 82 -8.27 -21.40 -12.24
N ARG A 83 -7.53 -20.65 -13.06
CA ARG A 83 -6.19 -21.06 -13.52
C ARG A 83 -5.23 -21.21 -12.35
N GLU A 84 -5.28 -20.30 -11.37
CA GLU A 84 -4.50 -20.38 -10.15
C GLU A 84 -4.86 -21.65 -9.35
N GLN A 85 -6.15 -21.94 -9.16
CA GLN A 85 -6.62 -23.20 -8.56
C GLN A 85 -6.13 -24.43 -9.33
N ASP A 86 -6.21 -24.44 -10.67
CA ASP A 86 -5.71 -25.53 -11.51
C ASP A 86 -4.19 -25.71 -11.36
N THR A 87 -3.41 -24.62 -11.26
CA THR A 87 -1.95 -24.71 -11.01
C THR A 87 -1.62 -25.22 -9.61
N VAL A 88 -2.36 -24.79 -8.58
CA VAL A 88 -2.18 -25.31 -7.21
C VAL A 88 -2.53 -26.80 -7.14
N LEU A 89 -3.61 -27.23 -7.79
CA LEU A 89 -3.96 -28.65 -7.89
C LEU A 89 -2.89 -29.45 -8.64
N GLY A 90 -2.32 -28.91 -9.72
CA GLY A 90 -1.20 -29.53 -10.45
C GLY A 90 0.06 -29.66 -9.60
N LEU A 91 0.42 -28.64 -8.82
CA LEU A 91 1.55 -28.68 -7.89
C LEU A 91 1.33 -29.71 -6.77
N LEU A 92 0.10 -29.81 -6.23
CA LEU A 92 -0.25 -30.81 -5.21
C LEU A 92 -0.24 -32.25 -5.77
N GLN A 93 -0.67 -32.44 -7.01
CA GLN A 93 -0.57 -33.73 -7.71
C GLN A 93 0.90 -34.11 -7.93
N HIS A 94 1.71 -33.20 -8.44
CA HIS A 94 3.14 -33.43 -8.64
C HIS A 94 3.86 -33.74 -7.33
N ALA A 95 3.60 -32.97 -6.26
CA ALA A 95 4.14 -33.26 -4.93
C ALA A 95 3.74 -34.65 -4.44
N ARG A 96 2.47 -35.07 -4.64
CA ARG A 96 2.01 -36.42 -4.30
C ARG A 96 2.75 -37.50 -5.09
N GLU A 97 2.97 -37.30 -6.39
CA GLU A 97 3.73 -38.22 -7.25
C GLU A 97 5.18 -38.36 -6.79
N GLN A 98 5.84 -37.25 -6.42
CA GLN A 98 7.17 -37.25 -5.81
C GLN A 98 7.18 -38.04 -4.49
N TRP A 99 6.21 -37.82 -3.60
CA TRP A 99 6.10 -38.57 -2.35
C TRP A 99 5.89 -40.07 -2.56
N SER A 100 5.07 -40.49 -3.53
CA SER A 100 4.94 -41.92 -3.88
C SER A 100 6.23 -42.50 -4.46
N SER A 101 6.94 -41.77 -5.31
CA SER A 101 8.22 -42.23 -5.88
C SER A 101 9.30 -42.38 -4.80
N VAL A 102 9.36 -41.47 -3.83
CA VAL A 102 10.26 -41.58 -2.67
C VAL A 102 9.86 -42.76 -1.78
N ALA A 103 8.56 -42.96 -1.52
CA ALA A 103 8.08 -44.10 -0.73
C ALA A 103 8.46 -45.43 -1.40
N GLU A 104 8.14 -45.61 -2.68
CA GLU A 104 8.52 -46.79 -3.47
C GLU A 104 10.04 -47.00 -3.49
N ALA A 105 10.84 -45.93 -3.62
CA ALA A 105 12.31 -46.03 -3.54
C ALA A 105 12.78 -46.53 -2.16
N THR A 106 12.20 -46.02 -1.06
CA THR A 106 12.54 -46.50 0.29
C THR A 106 12.11 -47.94 0.52
N GLU A 107 10.93 -48.35 0.06
CA GLU A 107 10.49 -49.75 0.15
C GLU A 107 11.47 -50.67 -0.61
N ASN A 108 11.81 -50.33 -1.86
CA ASN A 108 12.77 -51.08 -2.66
C ASN A 108 14.17 -51.19 -2.01
N GLU A 109 14.68 -50.13 -1.36
CA GLU A 109 15.94 -50.21 -0.61
C GLU A 109 15.81 -51.06 0.66
N THR A 110 14.70 -50.98 1.41
CA THR A 110 14.49 -51.87 2.55
C THR A 110 14.39 -53.34 2.13
N ASP A 111 13.79 -53.61 0.97
CA ASP A 111 13.70 -54.94 0.37
C ASP A 111 15.08 -55.50 -0.02
N LYS A 112 15.97 -54.66 -0.58
CA LYS A 112 17.36 -55.02 -0.87
C LYS A 112 18.14 -55.32 0.40
N LEU A 113 18.03 -54.46 1.42
CA LEU A 113 18.69 -54.65 2.71
C LEU A 113 18.22 -55.91 3.43
N GLN A 114 16.92 -56.24 3.35
CA GLN A 114 16.39 -57.49 3.88
C GLN A 114 16.95 -58.71 3.13
N LYS A 115 17.05 -58.66 1.80
CA LYS A 115 17.66 -59.73 0.98
C LYS A 115 19.13 -59.93 1.34
N SER A 116 19.93 -58.87 1.41
CA SER A 116 21.34 -58.97 1.81
C SER A 116 21.51 -59.49 3.24
N LEU A 117 20.65 -59.10 4.18
CA LEU A 117 20.66 -59.63 5.55
C LEU A 117 20.32 -61.13 5.62
N VAL A 118 19.44 -61.63 4.73
CA VAL A 118 19.14 -63.06 4.62
C VAL A 118 20.30 -63.81 3.96
N GLU A 119 20.95 -63.23 2.95
CA GLU A 119 22.14 -63.79 2.31
C GLU A 119 23.32 -63.91 3.29
N GLU A 120 23.59 -62.86 4.08
CA GLU A 120 24.57 -62.88 5.17
C GLU A 120 24.26 -63.97 6.21
N ARG A 121 22.99 -64.09 6.66
CA ARG A 121 22.58 -65.17 7.58
C ARG A 121 22.75 -66.58 6.97
N LEU A 122 22.61 -66.72 5.66
CA LEU A 122 22.87 -67.98 4.96
C LEU A 122 24.38 -68.21 4.76
N HIS A 123 25.18 -67.16 4.66
CA HIS A 123 26.63 -67.23 4.58
C HIS A 123 27.25 -67.64 5.93
N THR A 124 26.86 -67.00 7.04
CA THR A 124 27.31 -67.39 8.38
C THR A 124 26.95 -68.84 8.71
N GLN A 125 25.74 -69.30 8.38
CA GLN A 125 25.36 -70.71 8.52
C GLN A 125 26.18 -71.69 7.65
N ARG A 126 26.74 -71.25 6.52
CA ARG A 126 27.68 -72.09 5.74
C ARG A 126 29.03 -72.17 6.44
N LEU A 127 29.56 -71.03 6.89
CA LEU A 127 30.81 -70.96 7.64
C LEU A 127 30.74 -71.80 8.93
N GLU A 128 29.64 -71.74 9.68
CA GLU A 128 29.41 -72.59 10.86
C GLU A 128 29.49 -74.09 10.52
N ARG A 129 28.86 -74.52 9.40
CA ARG A 129 28.93 -75.92 8.94
C ARG A 129 30.32 -76.32 8.49
N GLU A 130 31.07 -75.42 7.87
CA GLU A 130 32.45 -75.65 7.43
C GLU A 130 33.41 -75.72 8.63
N LEU A 131 33.25 -74.87 9.65
CA LEU A 131 33.98 -74.95 10.91
C LEU A 131 33.68 -76.25 11.66
N VAL A 132 32.42 -76.71 11.68
CA VAL A 132 32.07 -78.01 12.27
C VAL A 132 32.70 -79.18 11.50
N LYS A 133 32.72 -79.13 10.16
CA LYS A 133 33.44 -80.13 9.34
C LYS A 133 34.93 -80.11 9.62
N ALA A 134 35.59 -78.96 9.52
CA ALA A 134 37.02 -78.81 9.79
C ALA A 134 37.41 -79.28 11.20
N ARG A 135 36.56 -79.03 12.20
CA ARG A 135 36.74 -79.54 13.56
C ARG A 135 36.64 -81.07 13.63
N ASN A 136 35.65 -81.67 12.96
CA ASN A 136 35.54 -83.13 12.88
C ASN A 136 36.72 -83.75 12.12
N ASP A 137 37.19 -83.12 11.04
CA ASP A 137 38.34 -83.54 10.26
C ASP A 137 39.64 -83.46 11.08
N LEU A 138 39.80 -82.40 11.90
CA LEU A 138 40.88 -82.28 12.89
C LEU A 138 40.79 -83.34 13.99
N ASP A 139 39.59 -83.65 14.50
CA ASP A 139 39.40 -84.72 15.49
C ASP A 139 39.68 -86.11 14.88
N VAL A 140 39.38 -86.34 13.60
CA VAL A 140 39.75 -87.54 12.85
C VAL A 140 41.26 -87.59 12.63
N GLN A 141 41.90 -86.51 12.19
CA GLN A 141 43.35 -86.43 12.06
C GLN A 141 44.05 -86.65 13.41
N ALA A 142 43.53 -86.10 14.51
CA ALA A 142 44.07 -86.32 15.86
C ALA A 142 43.91 -87.77 16.33
N ARG A 143 42.88 -88.50 15.89
CA ARG A 143 42.74 -89.95 16.13
C ARG A 143 43.75 -90.74 15.29
N LEU A 144 43.82 -90.46 13.97
CA LEU A 144 44.79 -91.07 13.06
C LEU A 144 46.23 -90.81 13.52
N SER A 145 46.57 -89.63 14.02
CA SER A 145 47.90 -89.35 14.60
C SER A 145 48.18 -90.11 15.89
N ARG A 146 47.16 -90.47 16.69
CA ARG A 146 47.34 -91.36 17.85
C ARG A 146 47.51 -92.82 17.42
N GLU A 147 46.79 -93.25 16.39
CA GLU A 147 46.93 -94.59 15.78
C GLU A 147 48.29 -94.75 15.11
N ILE A 148 48.74 -93.77 14.31
CA ILE A 148 50.10 -93.67 13.77
C ILE A 148 51.12 -93.51 14.90
N GLY A 149 50.77 -92.90 16.04
CA GLY A 149 51.60 -92.88 17.25
C GLY A 149 51.65 -94.21 18.03
N THR A 150 50.75 -95.16 17.75
CA THR A 150 50.82 -96.55 18.24
C THR A 150 51.52 -97.46 17.24
N GLU A 151 51.22 -97.36 15.95
CA GLU A 151 51.95 -98.02 14.87
C GLU A 151 53.40 -97.52 14.81
N GLY A 152 53.66 -96.24 15.13
CA GLY A 152 54.98 -95.65 15.31
C GLY A 152 55.78 -96.36 16.40
N ARG A 153 55.14 -96.75 17.50
CA ARG A 153 55.78 -97.56 18.57
C ARG A 153 55.89 -99.05 18.21
N GLU A 154 55.29 -99.50 17.11
CA GLU A 154 55.52 -100.83 16.53
C GLU A 154 56.56 -100.81 15.42
N THR A 155 56.59 -99.76 14.59
CA THR A 155 57.60 -99.53 13.56
C THR A 155 58.91 -99.09 14.17
N GLU A 156 58.96 -98.37 15.28
CA GLU A 156 60.18 -98.10 16.07
C GLU A 156 60.76 -99.39 16.70
N ARG A 157 59.93 -100.42 16.93
CA ARG A 157 60.39 -101.78 17.27
C ARG A 157 60.83 -102.62 16.07
N ARG A 158 60.36 -102.31 14.85
CA ARG A 158 60.77 -103.01 13.60
C ARG A 158 61.99 -102.36 12.94
N ALA A 159 62.06 -101.03 12.94
CA ALA A 159 63.10 -100.18 12.35
C ALA A 159 64.45 -100.23 13.09
N GLN A 160 64.52 -100.89 14.26
CA GLN A 160 65.77 -101.37 14.84
C GLN A 160 66.49 -102.42 13.96
N SER A 161 65.85 -102.87 12.87
CA SER A 161 66.40 -103.86 11.93
C SER A 161 66.91 -103.29 10.59
N ASP A 162 66.46 -102.10 10.14
CA ASP A 162 66.78 -101.61 8.79
C ASP A 162 66.94 -100.07 8.67
N PRO A 163 68.13 -99.55 8.30
CA PRO A 163 68.41 -98.10 8.30
C PRO A 163 67.77 -97.30 7.16
N ARG A 164 67.30 -97.98 6.09
CA ARG A 164 66.68 -97.32 4.93
C ARG A 164 65.24 -96.86 5.21
N GLU A 165 64.51 -97.59 6.06
CA GLU A 165 63.16 -97.21 6.46
C GLU A 165 63.17 -95.95 7.33
N LEU A 166 64.16 -95.84 8.23
CA LEU A 166 64.39 -94.63 9.04
C LEU A 166 64.68 -93.40 8.17
N GLN A 167 65.51 -93.53 7.12
CA GLN A 167 65.75 -92.43 6.19
C GLN A 167 64.48 -91.99 5.44
N GLN A 168 63.64 -92.93 5.00
CA GLN A 168 62.36 -92.59 4.36
C GLN A 168 61.35 -91.98 5.34
N ALA A 169 61.34 -92.40 6.62
CA ALA A 169 60.50 -91.79 7.65
C ALA A 169 60.89 -90.34 7.91
N VAL A 170 62.19 -90.06 8.08
CA VAL A 170 62.72 -88.70 8.28
C VAL A 170 62.44 -87.79 7.08
N GLU A 171 62.54 -88.28 5.84
CA GLU A 171 62.24 -87.44 4.67
C GLU A 171 60.73 -87.13 4.55
N ARG A 172 59.85 -88.09 4.87
CA ARG A 172 58.40 -87.85 4.97
C ARG A 172 58.06 -86.82 6.06
N GLU A 173 58.77 -86.85 7.19
CA GLU A 173 58.58 -85.91 8.29
C GLU A 173 59.03 -84.49 7.91
N LYS A 174 60.15 -84.34 7.20
CA LYS A 174 60.57 -83.06 6.59
C LYS A 174 59.55 -82.53 5.58
N ASP A 175 59.08 -83.38 4.67
CA ASP A 175 58.06 -83.00 3.67
C ASP A 175 56.76 -82.56 4.33
N TRP A 176 56.34 -83.24 5.39
CA TRP A 176 55.18 -82.88 6.18
C TRP A 176 55.39 -81.55 6.92
N ALA A 177 56.54 -81.34 7.57
CA ALA A 177 56.88 -80.08 8.23
C ALA A 177 56.95 -78.89 7.25
N ASN A 178 57.47 -79.11 6.03
CA ASN A 178 57.50 -78.10 4.97
C ASN A 178 56.08 -77.74 4.50
N ARG A 179 55.20 -78.74 4.30
CA ARG A 179 53.77 -78.50 3.96
C ARG A 179 53.04 -77.79 5.08
N LEU A 180 53.26 -78.16 6.34
CA LEU A 180 52.66 -77.51 7.50
C LEU A 180 53.08 -76.03 7.58
N LYS A 181 54.37 -75.75 7.33
CA LYS A 181 54.89 -74.38 7.28
C LYS A 181 54.28 -73.55 6.15
N GLN A 182 54.12 -74.14 4.95
CA GLN A 182 53.44 -73.51 3.82
C GLN A 182 51.96 -73.20 4.15
N ASN A 183 51.24 -74.15 4.74
CA ASN A 183 49.85 -73.96 5.15
C ASN A 183 49.70 -72.87 6.22
N LEU A 184 50.62 -72.79 7.19
CA LEU A 184 50.65 -71.71 8.19
C LEU A 184 50.91 -70.34 7.54
N THR A 185 51.83 -70.25 6.58
CA THR A 185 52.06 -68.97 5.86
C THR A 185 50.88 -68.56 4.99
N ALA A 186 50.17 -69.50 4.37
CA ALA A 186 48.94 -69.22 3.63
C ALA A 186 47.83 -68.72 4.57
N ALA A 187 47.56 -69.45 5.67
CA ALA A 187 46.56 -69.06 6.66
C ALA A 187 46.85 -67.70 7.31
N HIS A 188 48.13 -67.34 7.52
CA HIS A 188 48.49 -65.99 7.98
C HIS A 188 48.16 -64.92 6.94
N HIS A 189 48.41 -65.16 5.65
CA HIS A 189 48.08 -64.21 4.58
C HIS A 189 46.56 -64.07 4.37
N ASP A 190 45.81 -65.17 4.47
CA ASP A 190 44.34 -65.17 4.42
C ASP A 190 43.73 -64.39 5.59
N LEU A 191 44.28 -64.54 6.81
CA LEU A 191 43.87 -63.73 7.97
C LEU A 191 44.25 -62.24 7.83
N GLU A 192 45.42 -61.95 7.26
CA GLU A 192 45.89 -60.57 7.05
C GLU A 192 45.00 -59.85 6.01
N THR A 193 44.66 -60.52 4.90
CA THR A 193 43.72 -60.00 3.89
C THR A 193 42.31 -59.82 4.46
N GLN A 194 41.76 -60.78 5.20
CA GLN A 194 40.47 -60.64 5.89
C GLN A 194 40.48 -59.47 6.89
N SER A 195 41.58 -59.27 7.63
CA SER A 195 41.71 -58.13 8.55
C SER A 195 41.73 -56.78 7.81
N ALA A 196 42.38 -56.72 6.65
CA ALA A 196 42.38 -55.53 5.80
C ALA A 196 40.99 -55.22 5.24
N GLU A 197 40.21 -56.23 4.83
CA GLU A 197 38.83 -56.04 4.39
C GLU A 197 37.91 -55.55 5.52
N VAL A 198 38.02 -56.13 6.73
CA VAL A 198 37.24 -55.68 7.90
C VAL A 198 37.57 -54.24 8.28
N THR A 199 38.86 -53.85 8.28
CA THR A 199 39.23 -52.44 8.56
C THR A 199 38.74 -51.49 7.48
N ARG A 200 38.74 -51.91 6.21
CA ARG A 200 38.16 -51.12 5.11
C ARG A 200 36.64 -50.95 5.26
N GLN A 201 35.92 -52.03 5.56
CA GLN A 201 34.47 -51.96 5.79
C GLN A 201 34.12 -51.05 6.97
N ALA A 202 34.89 -51.14 8.08
CA ALA A 202 34.73 -50.24 9.22
C ALA A 202 34.97 -48.76 8.84
N ALA A 203 35.98 -48.48 8.01
CA ALA A 203 36.22 -47.14 7.49
C ALA A 203 35.06 -46.64 6.60
N GLU A 204 34.56 -47.47 5.68
CA GLU A 204 33.41 -47.14 4.82
C GLU A 204 32.12 -46.90 5.62
N ILE A 205 31.88 -47.63 6.72
CA ILE A 205 30.76 -47.38 7.64
C ILE A 205 30.94 -46.03 8.36
N SER A 206 32.11 -45.77 8.95
CA SER A 206 32.37 -44.51 9.66
C SER A 206 32.27 -43.27 8.74
N ALA A 207 32.61 -43.41 7.46
CA ALA A 207 32.45 -42.36 6.47
C ALA A 207 30.97 -42.09 6.13
N LYS A 208 30.12 -43.12 6.08
CA LYS A 208 28.67 -42.97 5.93
C LYS A 208 28.03 -42.32 7.16
N GLU A 209 28.39 -42.78 8.36
CA GLU A 209 27.92 -42.17 9.61
C GLU A 209 28.30 -40.69 9.72
N ALA A 210 29.51 -40.32 9.29
CA ALA A 210 29.95 -38.93 9.23
C ALA A 210 29.15 -38.09 8.21
N ALA A 211 28.83 -38.66 7.04
CA ALA A 211 28.00 -38.00 6.03
C ALA A 211 26.54 -37.83 6.49
N GLU A 212 25.97 -38.84 7.15
CA GLU A 212 24.64 -38.77 7.77
C GLU A 212 24.59 -37.74 8.89
N ALA A 213 25.63 -37.66 9.73
CA ALA A 213 25.75 -36.64 10.78
C ALA A 213 25.81 -35.21 10.19
N GLN A 214 26.50 -35.02 9.06
CA GLN A 214 26.51 -33.74 8.33
C GLN A 214 25.13 -33.40 7.76
N LEU A 215 24.41 -34.37 7.18
CA LEU A 215 23.05 -34.18 6.67
C LEU A 215 22.06 -33.85 7.81
N GLN A 216 22.18 -34.51 8.96
CA GLN A 216 21.38 -34.18 10.15
C GLN A 216 21.70 -32.77 10.67
N ALA A 217 22.97 -32.34 10.62
CA ALA A 217 23.36 -31.00 11.03
C ALA A 217 22.78 -29.92 10.10
N SER A 218 22.82 -30.11 8.77
CA SER A 218 22.21 -29.17 7.82
C SER A 218 20.68 -29.16 7.95
N LEU A 219 20.04 -30.32 8.12
CA LEU A 219 18.60 -30.39 8.40
C LEU A 219 18.22 -29.63 9.68
N ARG A 220 18.98 -29.77 10.77
CA ARG A 220 18.74 -28.99 12.00
C ARG A 220 18.89 -27.49 11.75
N GLN A 221 19.91 -27.07 11.00
CA GLN A 221 20.11 -25.67 10.63
C GLN A 221 18.92 -25.10 9.83
N GLU A 222 18.37 -25.84 8.87
CA GLU A 222 17.17 -25.39 8.14
C GLU A 222 15.93 -25.35 9.03
N HIS A 223 15.72 -26.31 9.94
CA HIS A 223 14.61 -26.25 10.90
C HIS A 223 14.70 -25.03 11.83
N ASP A 224 15.89 -24.67 12.30
CA ASP A 224 16.07 -23.50 13.16
C ASP A 224 15.92 -22.18 12.39
N ARG A 225 16.30 -22.14 11.09
CA ARG A 225 15.95 -21.02 10.20
C ARG A 225 14.44 -20.90 9.96
N ILE A 226 13.74 -22.02 9.77
CA ILE A 226 12.28 -22.03 9.60
C ILE A 226 11.60 -21.45 10.85
N LYS A 227 12.01 -21.86 12.06
CA LYS A 227 11.48 -21.26 13.31
C LYS A 227 11.72 -19.76 13.39
N GLN A 228 12.92 -19.28 13.04
CA GLN A 228 13.22 -17.84 13.00
C GLN A 228 12.34 -17.10 11.97
N LEU A 229 12.06 -17.72 10.82
CA LEU A 229 11.12 -17.18 9.84
C LEU A 229 9.67 -17.17 10.35
N GLU A 230 9.23 -18.22 11.06
CA GLU A 230 7.90 -18.27 11.70
C GLU A 230 7.75 -17.19 12.79
N GLU A 231 8.76 -17.00 13.64
CA GLU A 231 8.80 -15.95 14.67
C GLU A 231 8.78 -14.54 14.05
N THR A 232 9.55 -14.30 12.98
CA THR A 232 9.55 -13.01 12.27
C THR A 232 8.23 -12.76 11.52
N LEU A 233 7.61 -13.79 10.93
CA LEU A 233 6.26 -13.68 10.35
C LEU A 233 5.21 -13.35 11.42
N ALA A 234 5.23 -14.03 12.57
CA ALA A 234 4.30 -13.75 13.67
C ALA A 234 4.43 -12.31 14.18
N THR A 235 5.66 -11.81 14.39
CA THR A 235 5.90 -10.43 14.82
C THR A 235 5.48 -9.39 13.76
N THR A 236 5.80 -9.61 12.47
CA THR A 236 5.36 -8.70 11.39
C THR A 236 3.85 -8.68 11.21
N GLN A 237 3.15 -9.79 11.46
CA GLN A 237 1.69 -9.84 11.40
C GLN A 237 1.05 -9.06 12.57
N ILE A 238 1.60 -9.17 13.78
CA ILE A 238 1.20 -8.33 14.93
C ILE A 238 1.48 -6.84 14.65
N GLU A 239 2.60 -6.48 14.01
CA GLU A 239 2.85 -5.11 13.58
C GLU A 239 1.84 -4.62 12.53
N LEU A 240 1.48 -5.46 11.56
CA LEU A 240 0.51 -5.14 10.52
C LEU A 240 -0.88 -4.88 11.12
N ASP A 241 -1.33 -5.75 12.02
CA ASP A 241 -2.60 -5.61 12.73
C ASP A 241 -2.63 -4.31 13.54
N ASN A 242 -1.57 -4.02 14.30
CA ASN A 242 -1.42 -2.76 15.03
C ASN A 242 -1.45 -1.53 14.11
N ARG A 243 -0.75 -1.56 12.96
CA ARG A 243 -0.79 -0.48 11.96
C ARG A 243 -2.19 -0.33 11.35
N SER A 244 -2.90 -1.42 11.09
CA SER A 244 -4.29 -1.37 10.60
C SER A 244 -5.23 -0.71 11.60
N GLN A 245 -5.08 -0.99 12.90
CA GLN A 245 -5.86 -0.36 13.97
C GLN A 245 -5.54 1.13 14.11
N GLN A 246 -4.27 1.53 13.94
CA GLN A 246 -3.88 2.94 13.92
C GLN A 246 -4.48 3.68 12.72
N ILE A 247 -4.46 3.08 11.53
CA ILE A 247 -5.11 3.63 10.34
C ILE A 247 -6.62 3.75 10.56
N ALA A 248 -7.29 2.72 11.10
CA ALA A 248 -8.72 2.76 11.41
C ALA A 248 -9.06 3.93 12.36
N LYS A 249 -8.31 4.11 13.45
CA LYS A 249 -8.46 5.24 14.39
C LYS A 249 -8.29 6.59 13.68
N ALA A 250 -7.21 6.76 12.90
CA ALA A 250 -6.97 7.98 12.14
C ALA A 250 -8.08 8.26 11.09
N THR A 251 -8.64 7.24 10.44
CA THR A 251 -9.80 7.42 9.55
C THR A 251 -11.07 7.84 10.30
N GLU A 252 -11.26 7.42 11.55
CA GLU A 252 -12.40 7.86 12.36
C GLU A 252 -12.21 9.29 12.88
N GLU A 253 -11.00 9.64 13.32
CA GLU A 253 -10.64 11.02 13.69
C GLU A 253 -10.79 11.99 12.51
N THR A 254 -10.40 11.59 11.29
CA THR A 254 -10.64 12.41 10.08
C THR A 254 -12.13 12.54 9.72
N LYS A 255 -12.96 11.51 9.95
CA LYS A 255 -14.42 11.66 9.82
C LYS A 255 -14.98 12.64 10.85
N GLN A 256 -14.55 12.54 12.11
CA GLN A 256 -15.02 13.41 13.20
C GLN A 256 -14.64 14.88 12.93
N THR A 257 -13.39 15.16 12.56
CA THR A 257 -12.95 16.51 12.18
C THR A 257 -13.72 17.05 10.97
N LYS A 258 -13.99 16.21 9.95
CA LYS A 258 -14.83 16.59 8.81
C LYS A 258 -16.27 16.92 9.22
N GLN A 259 -16.89 16.12 10.08
CA GLN A 259 -18.24 16.38 10.61
C GLN A 259 -18.29 17.67 11.46
N ILE A 260 -17.24 17.95 12.24
CA ILE A 260 -17.13 19.20 13.00
C ILE A 260 -17.03 20.39 12.02
N ALA A 261 -16.19 20.30 10.99
CA ALA A 261 -16.05 21.33 9.96
C ALA A 261 -17.36 21.56 9.16
N GLU A 262 -18.07 20.50 8.79
CA GLU A 262 -19.40 20.55 8.15
C GLU A 262 -20.46 21.19 9.08
N ASN A 263 -20.45 20.86 10.37
CA ASN A 263 -21.36 21.45 11.36
C ASN A 263 -21.06 22.93 11.60
N THR A 264 -19.79 23.31 11.73
CA THR A 264 -19.40 24.73 11.90
C THR A 264 -19.67 25.55 10.66
N SER A 265 -19.40 25.03 9.46
CA SER A 265 -19.73 25.73 8.21
C SER A 265 -21.24 25.85 8.00
N ALA A 266 -22.03 24.82 8.32
CA ALA A 266 -23.50 24.90 8.30
C ALA A 266 -24.05 25.97 9.27
N LYS A 267 -23.51 26.05 10.50
CA LYS A 267 -23.86 27.11 11.46
C LYS A 267 -23.51 28.51 10.94
N LEU A 268 -22.33 28.68 10.35
CA LEU A 268 -21.93 29.96 9.76
C LEU A 268 -22.85 30.35 8.60
N MET A 269 -23.21 29.42 7.72
CA MET A 269 -24.16 29.64 6.63
C MET A 269 -25.56 30.04 7.13
N LEU A 270 -26.04 29.46 8.23
CA LEU A 270 -27.29 29.88 8.87
C LEU A 270 -27.19 31.30 9.43
N SER A 271 -26.13 31.63 10.19
CA SER A 271 -25.95 33.00 10.70
C SER A 271 -25.80 34.05 9.59
N LEU A 272 -25.10 33.72 8.50
CA LEU A 272 -24.95 34.58 7.34
C LEU A 272 -26.30 34.83 6.64
N ARG A 273 -27.13 33.78 6.57
CA ARG A 273 -28.49 33.87 6.02
C ARG A 273 -29.39 34.74 6.90
N GLU A 274 -29.36 34.57 8.22
CA GLU A 274 -30.11 35.42 9.14
C GLU A 274 -29.71 36.89 9.02
N GLU A 275 -28.41 37.20 8.92
CA GLU A 275 -27.92 38.56 8.68
C GLU A 275 -28.35 39.10 7.32
N HIS A 276 -28.37 38.28 6.27
CA HIS A 276 -28.88 38.70 4.96
C HIS A 276 -30.40 38.96 4.97
N GLU A 277 -31.18 38.13 5.66
CA GLU A 277 -32.62 38.34 5.85
C GLU A 277 -32.89 39.60 6.69
N ARG A 278 -32.11 39.88 7.75
CA ARG A 278 -32.14 41.14 8.52
C ARG A 278 -31.80 42.35 7.65
N ALA A 279 -30.73 42.29 6.86
CA ALA A 279 -30.32 43.37 5.97
C ALA A 279 -31.39 43.68 4.90
N ASN A 280 -32.02 42.64 4.35
CA ASN A 280 -33.12 42.79 3.39
C ASN A 280 -34.37 43.41 4.04
N ALA A 281 -34.71 43.04 5.28
CA ALA A 281 -35.80 43.66 6.03
C ALA A 281 -35.53 45.15 6.30
N LEU A 282 -34.33 45.50 6.77
CA LEU A 282 -33.92 46.90 6.98
C LEU A 282 -33.92 47.71 5.67
N ALA A 283 -33.51 47.11 4.54
CA ALA A 283 -33.58 47.75 3.24
C ALA A 283 -35.03 48.03 2.80
N GLN A 284 -35.96 47.09 3.07
CA GLN A 284 -37.40 47.30 2.84
C GLN A 284 -37.96 48.40 3.73
N GLU A 285 -37.64 48.41 5.02
CA GLU A 285 -38.06 49.46 5.96
C GLU A 285 -37.54 50.85 5.55
N LEU A 286 -36.27 50.97 5.14
CA LEU A 286 -35.71 52.21 4.60
C LEU A 286 -36.39 52.64 3.30
N SER A 287 -36.79 51.70 2.43
CA SER A 287 -37.55 52.02 1.22
C SER A 287 -38.96 52.54 1.53
N LEU A 288 -39.62 51.98 2.53
CA LEU A 288 -40.94 52.41 3.03
C LEU A 288 -40.86 53.74 3.79
N ALA A 289 -39.78 53.99 4.53
CA ALA A 289 -39.54 55.27 5.18
C ALA A 289 -39.30 56.37 4.13
N ARG A 290 -38.50 56.08 3.09
CA ARG A 290 -38.29 57.00 1.95
C ARG A 290 -39.58 57.30 1.20
N SER A 291 -40.41 56.30 0.89
CA SER A 291 -41.68 56.54 0.18
C SER A 291 -42.68 57.35 1.03
N LYS A 292 -42.72 57.14 2.34
CA LYS A 292 -43.49 57.98 3.27
C LYS A 292 -42.98 59.42 3.30
N LEU A 293 -41.65 59.64 3.35
CA LEU A 293 -41.07 60.99 3.28
C LEU A 293 -41.44 61.70 1.98
N PHE A 294 -41.27 61.05 0.82
CA PHE A 294 -41.70 61.60 -0.47
C PHE A 294 -43.20 61.94 -0.49
N ALA A 295 -44.05 61.10 0.11
CA ALA A 295 -45.49 61.38 0.22
C ALA A 295 -45.79 62.60 1.12
N TYR A 296 -45.08 62.76 2.24
CA TYR A 296 -45.22 63.95 3.10
C TYR A 296 -44.69 65.22 2.44
N GLU A 297 -43.56 65.15 1.72
CA GLU A 297 -43.02 66.26 0.93
C GLU A 297 -44.00 66.70 -0.16
N ALA A 298 -44.60 65.74 -0.89
CA ALA A 298 -45.63 66.02 -1.90
C ALA A 298 -46.90 66.62 -1.29
N GLN A 299 -47.32 66.17 -0.09
CA GLN A 299 -48.44 66.79 0.63
C GLN A 299 -48.11 68.22 1.07
N ALA A 300 -46.91 68.47 1.60
CA ALA A 300 -46.46 69.80 2.01
C ALA A 300 -46.40 70.77 0.82
N ALA A 301 -45.87 70.31 -0.33
CA ALA A 301 -45.89 71.05 -1.59
C ALA A 301 -47.34 71.39 -2.01
N ALA A 302 -48.24 70.40 -2.04
CA ALA A 302 -49.64 70.63 -2.40
C ALA A 302 -50.39 71.57 -1.43
N THR A 303 -50.03 71.60 -0.14
CA THR A 303 -50.58 72.60 0.79
C THR A 303 -50.03 73.99 0.56
N ASN A 304 -48.75 74.12 0.17
CA ASN A 304 -48.17 75.41 -0.21
C ASN A 304 -48.79 75.92 -1.52
N ASP A 305 -48.97 75.07 -2.54
CA ASP A 305 -49.63 75.44 -3.79
C ASP A 305 -51.06 75.93 -3.57
N ARG A 306 -51.83 75.27 -2.70
CA ARG A 306 -53.17 75.74 -2.29
C ARG A 306 -53.13 77.07 -1.53
N ALA A 307 -52.11 77.29 -0.71
CA ALA A 307 -51.94 78.55 0.02
C ALA A 307 -51.52 79.71 -0.90
N GLU A 308 -50.74 79.45 -1.95
CA GLU A 308 -50.47 80.44 -3.00
C GLU A 308 -51.69 80.68 -3.88
N GLN A 309 -52.46 79.64 -4.23
CA GLN A 309 -53.73 79.79 -4.94
C GLN A 309 -54.74 80.65 -4.17
N SER A 310 -54.88 80.48 -2.85
CA SER A 310 -55.78 81.31 -2.04
C SER A 310 -55.28 82.75 -1.87
N LYS A 311 -53.97 82.98 -1.72
CA LYS A 311 -53.38 84.33 -1.77
C LYS A 311 -53.65 85.01 -3.12
N GLU A 312 -53.49 84.28 -4.22
CA GLU A 312 -53.70 84.81 -5.57
C GLU A 312 -55.18 85.06 -5.85
N GLN A 313 -56.08 84.26 -5.30
CA GLN A 313 -57.52 84.54 -5.33
C GLN A 313 -57.86 85.80 -4.52
N LEU A 314 -57.35 85.94 -3.28
CA LEU A 314 -57.54 87.15 -2.48
C LEU A 314 -56.99 88.40 -3.18
N ARG A 315 -55.85 88.30 -3.89
CA ARG A 315 -55.34 89.40 -4.74
C ARG A 315 -56.32 89.76 -5.86
N ARG A 316 -56.92 88.77 -6.53
CA ARG A 316 -57.93 89.00 -7.58
C ARG A 316 -59.18 89.66 -7.02
N GLU A 317 -59.66 89.20 -5.87
CA GLU A 317 -60.80 89.78 -5.16
C GLU A 317 -60.49 91.22 -4.69
N CYS A 318 -59.29 91.51 -4.18
CA CYS A 318 -58.85 92.88 -3.90
C CYS A 318 -58.77 93.74 -5.17
N HIS A 319 -58.28 93.20 -6.29
CA HIS A 319 -58.27 93.92 -7.57
C HIS A 319 -59.66 94.13 -8.16
N GLN A 320 -60.61 93.23 -7.91
CA GLN A 320 -62.02 93.38 -8.27
C GLN A 320 -62.67 94.45 -7.39
N SER A 321 -62.57 94.34 -6.07
CA SER A 321 -63.07 95.35 -5.12
C SER A 321 -62.49 96.74 -5.40
N SER A 322 -61.21 96.85 -5.78
CA SER A 322 -60.58 98.12 -6.15
C SER A 322 -61.09 98.67 -7.50
N ARG A 323 -61.50 97.80 -8.44
CA ARG A 323 -62.18 98.21 -9.68
C ARG A 323 -63.62 98.63 -9.40
N ASP A 324 -64.35 97.87 -8.59
CA ASP A 324 -65.72 98.19 -8.20
C ASP A 324 -65.74 99.52 -7.41
N GLU A 325 -64.75 99.78 -6.56
CA GLU A 325 -64.52 101.09 -5.93
C GLU A 325 -64.22 102.20 -6.94
N GLN A 326 -63.43 101.94 -7.99
CA GLN A 326 -63.17 102.90 -9.07
C GLN A 326 -64.42 103.18 -9.92
N GLU A 327 -65.25 102.16 -10.20
CA GLU A 327 -66.52 102.31 -10.92
C GLU A 327 -67.57 103.04 -10.06
N LEU A 328 -67.66 102.74 -8.76
CA LEU A 328 -68.49 103.48 -7.80
C LEU A 328 -68.01 104.92 -7.58
N ALA A 329 -66.70 105.17 -7.65
CA ALA A 329 -66.14 106.52 -7.64
C ALA A 329 -66.44 107.29 -8.94
N ALA A 330 -66.38 106.62 -10.10
CA ALA A 330 -66.74 107.20 -11.39
C ALA A 330 -68.26 107.48 -11.53
N ALA A 331 -69.10 106.70 -10.84
CA ALA A 331 -70.55 106.89 -10.82
C ALA A 331 -71.03 108.01 -9.87
N ARG A 332 -70.14 108.65 -9.10
CA ARG A 332 -70.48 109.79 -8.23
C ARG A 332 -70.28 111.12 -8.96
N PRO A 333 -71.27 112.02 -8.98
CA PRO A 333 -71.03 113.40 -9.37
C PRO A 333 -70.13 114.10 -8.34
N ASN A 334 -69.19 114.88 -8.86
CA ASN A 334 -68.17 115.65 -8.15
C ASN A 334 -68.70 116.42 -6.92
N VAL A 335 -68.17 116.10 -5.73
CA VAL A 335 -68.26 116.96 -4.53
C VAL A 335 -66.85 117.13 -3.97
N GLY A 336 -66.43 118.40 -3.82
CA GLY A 336 -65.09 118.77 -3.39
C GLY A 336 -64.75 118.44 -1.92
N PRO A 337 -63.47 118.62 -1.53
CA PRO A 337 -62.90 117.97 -0.36
C PRO A 337 -63.24 118.67 0.97
N TRP A 338 -63.38 117.86 2.03
CA TRP A 338 -63.42 118.33 3.42
C TRP A 338 -62.49 117.48 4.30
N LEU A 339 -61.47 118.13 4.88
CA LEU A 339 -60.72 117.65 6.03
C LEU A 339 -61.35 118.22 7.30
N PRO A 340 -61.34 117.48 8.40
CA PRO A 340 -60.83 118.07 9.64
C PRO A 340 -59.80 117.18 10.35
N ALA A 341 -59.09 117.78 11.29
CA ALA A 341 -57.91 117.24 11.96
C ALA A 341 -58.23 116.53 13.31
N GLU A 342 -57.31 115.62 13.66
CA GLU A 342 -56.82 115.27 15.02
C GLU A 342 -57.73 114.83 16.19
N VAL A 343 -57.07 114.12 17.12
CA VAL A 343 -57.44 113.63 18.47
C VAL A 343 -57.67 112.10 18.49
N SER A 344 -56.66 111.27 18.78
CA SER A 344 -55.99 110.98 20.07
C SER A 344 -56.75 109.99 20.98
N GLY A 345 -56.02 108.99 21.51
CA GLY A 345 -56.54 107.92 22.39
C GLY A 345 -56.00 106.54 21.98
N GLU A 346 -54.73 106.19 22.24
CA GLU A 346 -54.16 105.69 23.51
C GLU A 346 -54.64 104.31 24.00
N ARG A 347 -53.64 103.42 24.26
CA ARG A 347 -53.66 102.22 25.14
C ARG A 347 -54.66 101.08 24.81
N GLY A 348 -54.37 99.81 25.10
CA GLY A 348 -53.19 99.13 25.66
C GLY A 348 -53.22 97.64 25.26
N ALA A 349 -52.09 96.95 25.11
CA ALA A 349 -51.33 96.27 26.18
C ALA A 349 -51.99 94.96 26.69
N GLY A 350 -51.29 93.83 26.54
CA GLY A 350 -51.72 92.46 26.89
C GLY A 350 -51.17 91.44 25.87
N ASN A 351 -49.90 91.00 25.93
CA ASN A 351 -49.33 89.97 26.83
C ASN A 351 -50.22 88.69 26.89
N SER A 352 -49.74 87.46 26.70
CA SER A 352 -48.40 86.89 26.42
C SER A 352 -48.60 85.37 26.09
N PRO A 353 -47.66 84.42 26.26
CA PRO A 353 -46.35 84.24 25.59
C PRO A 353 -46.16 82.80 25.04
N THR A 354 -45.57 82.57 23.85
CA THR A 354 -45.11 81.19 23.47
C THR A 354 -44.03 81.07 22.38
N ARG A 355 -43.17 82.08 22.16
CA ARG A 355 -42.14 82.03 21.08
C ARG A 355 -40.69 82.05 21.56
N GLU A 356 -40.39 81.52 22.75
CA GLU A 356 -39.01 81.55 23.28
C GLU A 356 -38.64 80.38 24.21
N LEU A 357 -39.02 79.12 23.89
CA LEU A 357 -38.56 77.93 24.64
C LEU A 357 -38.19 76.68 23.78
N LEU A 358 -37.81 76.85 22.51
CA LEU A 358 -37.13 75.80 21.72
C LEU A 358 -35.97 76.35 20.88
N ARG A 359 -35.24 77.36 21.40
CA ARG A 359 -33.99 77.89 20.81
C ARG A 359 -32.76 77.63 21.68
N THR A 360 -32.85 76.67 22.61
CA THR A 360 -31.83 76.39 23.65
C THR A 360 -31.68 74.87 23.92
N LEU A 361 -31.57 74.07 22.85
CA LEU A 361 -30.97 72.71 22.90
C LEU A 361 -30.03 72.49 21.70
N LEU A 362 -29.23 73.51 21.39
CA LEU A 362 -28.20 73.45 20.34
C LEU A 362 -26.83 73.86 20.92
N LEU A 363 -26.32 73.09 21.87
CA LEU A 363 -24.92 73.06 22.30
C LEU A 363 -24.70 71.83 23.20
N GLY A 364 -24.18 70.77 22.58
CA GLY A 364 -23.98 69.45 23.19
C GLY A 364 -22.88 68.68 22.50
N SER A 365 -21.76 69.35 22.18
CA SER A 365 -20.57 68.72 21.63
C SER A 365 -19.66 68.20 22.74
N PRO A 366 -19.37 66.89 22.80
CA PRO A 366 -18.13 66.40 23.39
C PRO A 366 -16.98 66.50 22.36
N PRO A 367 -15.72 66.63 22.79
CA PRO A 367 -14.59 66.88 21.89
C PRO A 367 -13.93 65.60 21.33
N LEU A 368 -13.49 65.69 20.07
CA LEU A 368 -12.19 65.16 19.62
C LEU A 368 -11.14 66.25 19.89
N PRO A 369 -9.84 65.98 20.16
CA PRO A 369 -8.97 65.00 19.49
C PRO A 369 -8.06 64.23 20.51
N PRO A 370 -6.97 63.49 20.16
CA PRO A 370 -6.29 63.42 18.87
C PRO A 370 -5.90 62.06 18.30
N GLN A 371 -5.43 62.17 17.06
CA GLN A 371 -4.79 61.17 16.24
C GLN A 371 -3.67 60.43 16.97
N SER A 372 -3.54 59.14 16.68
CA SER A 372 -2.23 58.58 16.38
C SER A 372 -2.36 57.68 15.17
N ALA A 373 -1.83 58.14 14.03
CA ALA A 373 -1.52 57.24 12.93
C ALA A 373 -0.40 56.30 13.40
N ARG A 374 -0.60 54.99 13.23
CA ARG A 374 0.47 54.00 13.17
C ARG A 374 -0.05 52.77 12.43
N GLU A 375 0.08 52.83 11.11
CA GLU A 375 0.50 51.63 10.39
C GLU A 375 1.78 51.09 11.07
N PRO A 376 1.93 49.78 11.13
CA PRO A 376 3.15 49.21 10.58
C PRO A 376 2.81 48.50 9.28
N VAL A 377 3.15 49.16 8.17
CA VAL A 377 3.57 48.44 6.97
C VAL A 377 4.75 47.57 7.38
N VAL A 378 4.49 46.29 7.62
CA VAL A 378 5.53 45.26 7.53
C VAL A 378 5.57 44.86 6.05
N THR A 379 6.38 45.58 5.29
CA THR A 379 7.03 45.00 4.11
C THR A 379 7.91 43.85 4.59
N ALA A 380 7.44 42.62 4.39
CA ALA A 380 8.27 41.42 4.39
C ALA A 380 7.52 40.33 3.62
N ASP A 381 7.85 40.24 2.33
CA ASP A 381 7.78 39.06 1.48
C ASP A 381 6.57 38.12 1.63
N GLU A 382 5.70 38.21 0.62
CA GLU A 382 5.30 37.03 -0.15
C GLU A 382 6.48 36.03 -0.17
N PRO A 383 6.38 34.83 0.44
CA PRO A 383 7.34 33.77 0.16
C PRO A 383 7.03 33.27 -1.25
N LYS A 384 7.50 34.04 -2.24
CA LYS A 384 7.81 33.58 -3.58
C LYS A 384 9.04 32.69 -3.49
N ALA A 385 8.91 31.64 -2.69
CA ALA A 385 9.84 30.54 -2.62
C ALA A 385 9.86 29.89 -4.01
N PRO A 386 11.04 29.58 -4.55
CA PRO A 386 11.21 29.71 -5.99
C PRO A 386 10.76 28.47 -6.75
N SER A 387 10.77 28.59 -8.07
CA SER A 387 10.78 27.46 -9.01
C SER A 387 12.03 26.58 -8.80
N LEU A 388 12.02 25.72 -7.78
CA LEU A 388 13.04 24.70 -7.49
C LEU A 388 12.39 23.34 -7.11
N VAL A 389 11.20 23.05 -7.65
CA VAL A 389 10.49 21.78 -7.39
C VAL A 389 11.32 20.56 -7.80
N LEU A 390 12.17 20.67 -8.83
CA LEU A 390 13.10 19.59 -9.21
C LEU A 390 14.18 19.28 -8.14
N GLY A 391 14.64 20.28 -7.38
CA GLY A 391 15.73 20.10 -6.41
C GLY A 391 15.26 19.54 -5.06
N ASN A 392 14.04 19.91 -4.65
CA ASN A 392 13.49 19.50 -3.34
C ASN A 392 13.11 18.02 -3.31
N GLU A 393 12.61 17.45 -4.40
CA GLU A 393 12.31 16.01 -4.49
C GLU A 393 13.59 15.17 -4.44
N GLN A 394 14.64 15.59 -5.18
CA GLN A 394 15.95 14.94 -5.18
C GLN A 394 16.63 14.99 -3.80
N ALA A 395 16.54 16.12 -3.10
CA ALA A 395 17.03 16.25 -1.73
C ALA A 395 16.24 15.37 -0.73
N ALA A 396 14.91 15.29 -0.88
CA ALA A 396 14.07 14.43 -0.04
C ALA A 396 14.26 12.93 -0.33
N GLU A 397 14.46 12.54 -1.60
CA GLU A 397 14.87 11.18 -2.00
C GLU A 397 16.22 10.84 -1.39
N LEU A 398 17.23 11.72 -1.51
CA LEU A 398 18.56 11.53 -0.96
C LEU A 398 18.55 11.31 0.56
N VAL A 399 17.81 12.13 1.32
CA VAL A 399 17.68 11.96 2.78
C VAL A 399 17.06 10.62 3.14
N ARG A 400 16.02 10.18 2.41
CA ARG A 400 15.38 8.86 2.61
C ARG A 400 16.31 7.70 2.25
N LEU A 401 17.09 7.83 1.18
CA LEU A 401 18.07 6.81 0.77
C LEU A 401 19.19 6.68 1.81
N ILE A 402 19.75 7.78 2.33
CA ILE A 402 20.77 7.75 3.40
C ILE A 402 20.21 7.16 4.69
N ALA A 403 18.96 7.51 5.08
CA ALA A 403 18.32 6.91 6.25
C ALA A 403 18.07 5.39 6.07
N ARG A 404 17.71 4.95 4.86
CA ARG A 404 17.52 3.54 4.54
C ARG A 404 18.86 2.77 4.51
N SER A 405 19.89 3.30 3.88
CA SER A 405 21.19 2.63 3.79
C SER A 405 21.87 2.48 5.14
N THR A 406 21.81 3.51 5.99
CA THR A 406 22.34 3.43 7.37
C THR A 406 21.59 2.42 8.23
N GLY A 407 20.29 2.20 7.99
CA GLY A 407 19.54 1.08 8.56
C GLY A 407 20.05 -0.29 8.09
N LEU A 408 20.23 -0.48 6.78
CA LEU A 408 20.71 -1.73 6.18
C LEU A 408 22.15 -2.08 6.62
N LEU A 409 23.04 -1.09 6.69
CA LEU A 409 24.40 -1.29 7.21
C LEU A 409 24.40 -1.76 8.68
N ARG A 410 23.51 -1.24 9.52
CA ARG A 410 23.33 -1.70 10.91
C ARG A 410 22.77 -3.11 11.01
N GLN A 411 21.99 -3.55 10.03
CA GLN A 411 21.46 -4.91 9.92
C GLN A 411 22.51 -5.91 9.36
N GLY A 412 23.65 -5.43 8.86
CA GLY A 412 24.67 -6.25 8.21
C GLY A 412 24.35 -6.60 6.75
N ASP A 413 23.25 -6.10 6.18
CA ASP A 413 22.91 -6.30 4.77
C ASP A 413 23.69 -5.32 3.87
N ILE A 414 24.97 -5.67 3.67
CA ILE A 414 25.89 -4.93 2.79
C ILE A 414 25.41 -4.93 1.34
N GLY A 415 24.70 -5.98 0.90
CA GLY A 415 24.20 -6.14 -0.46
C GLY A 415 23.11 -5.12 -0.78
N ALA A 416 22.06 -5.06 0.03
CA ALA A 416 21.00 -4.07 -0.13
C ALA A 416 21.49 -2.64 0.18
N ALA A 417 22.41 -2.47 1.14
CA ALA A 417 22.99 -1.16 1.43
C ALA A 417 23.72 -0.56 0.22
N ARG A 418 24.50 -1.36 -0.52
CA ARG A 418 25.19 -0.94 -1.76
C ARG A 418 24.22 -0.35 -2.78
N VAL A 419 23.12 -1.05 -3.10
CA VAL A 419 22.12 -0.59 -4.09
C VAL A 419 21.49 0.76 -3.71
N VAL A 420 21.18 0.95 -2.43
CA VAL A 420 20.60 2.20 -1.92
C VAL A 420 21.63 3.34 -1.90
N LEU A 421 22.89 3.04 -1.57
CA LEU A 421 24.00 4.00 -1.56
C LEU A 421 24.46 4.41 -2.96
N GLU A 422 24.44 3.49 -3.92
CA GLU A 422 24.74 3.77 -5.33
C GLU A 422 23.77 4.82 -5.88
N ARG A 423 22.46 4.63 -5.67
CA ARG A 423 21.44 5.62 -6.02
C ARG A 423 21.64 6.98 -5.33
N ALA A 424 22.06 6.99 -4.06
CA ALA A 424 22.37 8.21 -3.33
C ALA A 424 23.65 8.91 -3.84
N ALA A 425 24.64 8.15 -4.34
CA ALA A 425 25.87 8.67 -4.95
C ALA A 425 25.64 9.19 -6.38
N GLU A 426 24.73 8.58 -7.15
CA GLU A 426 24.22 9.10 -8.44
C GLU A 426 23.63 10.50 -8.29
N LEU A 427 22.85 10.73 -7.22
CA LEU A 427 22.30 12.05 -6.84
C LEU A 427 23.37 13.06 -6.36
N GLY A 428 24.66 12.75 -6.47
CA GLY A 428 25.77 13.68 -6.21
C GLY A 428 26.22 13.78 -4.75
N SER A 429 25.72 12.93 -3.86
CA SER A 429 26.09 12.98 -2.44
C SER A 429 27.50 12.42 -2.19
N ALA A 430 28.41 13.31 -1.78
CA ALA A 430 29.76 12.94 -1.36
C ALA A 430 29.77 12.04 -0.10
N PRO A 431 28.94 12.30 0.94
CA PRO A 431 28.78 11.37 2.07
C PRO A 431 28.25 9.99 1.66
N ALA A 432 27.32 9.91 0.69
CA ALA A 432 26.85 8.62 0.20
C ALA A 432 27.94 7.86 -0.60
N SER A 433 28.73 8.59 -1.39
CA SER A 433 29.89 8.03 -2.11
C SER A 433 30.95 7.48 -1.13
N PHE A 434 31.18 8.17 0.00
CA PHE A 434 32.06 7.70 1.07
C PHE A 434 31.52 6.42 1.72
N ALA A 435 30.26 6.42 2.16
CA ALA A 435 29.64 5.24 2.75
C ALA A 435 29.59 4.05 1.78
N LEU A 436 29.38 4.28 0.47
CA LEU A 436 29.46 3.25 -0.55
C LEU A 436 30.88 2.66 -0.64
N ALA A 437 31.92 3.50 -0.61
CA ALA A 437 33.32 3.06 -0.59
C ALA A 437 33.63 2.18 0.64
N GLU A 438 33.11 2.54 1.82
CA GLU A 438 33.24 1.73 3.05
C GLU A 438 32.64 0.32 2.87
N THR A 439 31.57 0.16 2.09
CA THR A 439 31.00 -1.16 1.79
C THR A 439 31.86 -2.02 0.86
N TYR A 440 32.82 -1.44 0.12
CA TYR A 440 33.71 -2.18 -0.79
C TYR A 440 35.10 -2.43 -0.19
N ASP A 441 35.51 -1.68 0.84
CA ASP A 441 36.77 -1.83 1.56
C ASP A 441 36.83 -3.21 2.29
N PRO A 442 37.74 -4.12 1.88
CA PRO A 442 37.87 -5.43 2.54
C PRO A 442 38.28 -5.34 4.02
N GLY A 443 39.02 -4.29 4.41
CA GLY A 443 39.46 -4.07 5.78
C GLY A 443 38.32 -3.61 6.70
N LEU A 444 37.32 -2.91 6.16
CA LEU A 444 36.08 -2.58 6.89
C LEU A 444 35.11 -3.76 6.92
N LEU A 445 34.93 -4.48 5.79
CA LEU A 445 34.11 -5.70 5.76
C LEU A 445 34.60 -6.77 6.74
N ALA A 446 35.93 -6.94 6.87
CA ALA A 446 36.53 -7.82 7.86
C ALA A 446 36.25 -7.38 9.31
N LYS A 447 36.28 -6.07 9.60
CA LYS A 447 35.93 -5.51 10.92
C LYS A 447 34.44 -5.62 11.23
N TRP A 448 33.58 -5.59 10.22
CA TRP A 448 32.12 -5.74 10.36
C TRP A 448 31.67 -7.22 10.39
N GLY A 449 32.57 -8.19 10.20
CA GLY A 449 32.24 -9.62 10.18
C GLY A 449 31.34 -10.03 9.01
N ALA A 450 31.25 -9.20 7.97
CA ALA A 450 30.29 -9.34 6.86
C ALA A 450 30.61 -10.54 5.96
N SER A 451 30.15 -11.72 6.39
CA SER A 451 30.40 -12.99 5.71
C SER A 451 29.46 -13.18 4.51
N GLY A 452 30.03 -13.27 3.31
CA GLY A 452 29.29 -13.55 2.06
C GLY A 452 29.33 -12.45 1.00
N THR A 453 29.87 -11.25 1.30
CA THR A 453 30.12 -10.22 0.28
C THR A 453 31.62 -9.99 0.06
N ARG A 454 32.07 -10.05 -1.19
CA ARG A 454 33.47 -9.77 -1.53
C ARG A 454 33.69 -8.25 -1.58
N GLY A 455 34.78 -7.79 -0.96
CA GLY A 455 35.29 -6.43 -1.11
C GLY A 455 36.04 -6.26 -2.44
N ASP A 456 36.13 -5.01 -2.89
CA ASP A 456 36.78 -4.60 -4.14
C ASP A 456 37.59 -3.33 -3.84
N THR A 457 38.91 -3.48 -3.71
CA THR A 457 39.83 -2.38 -3.34
C THR A 457 39.89 -1.30 -4.42
N SER A 458 39.79 -1.68 -5.70
CA SER A 458 39.82 -0.74 -6.82
C SER A 458 38.58 0.15 -6.81
N LYS A 459 37.39 -0.43 -6.66
CA LYS A 459 36.14 0.34 -6.56
C LYS A 459 36.07 1.19 -5.29
N ALA A 460 36.53 0.66 -4.16
CA ALA A 460 36.62 1.44 -2.93
C ALA A 460 37.46 2.71 -3.13
N ARG A 461 38.60 2.61 -3.83
CA ARG A 461 39.47 3.75 -4.16
C ARG A 461 38.82 4.77 -5.08
N GLU A 462 38.16 4.34 -6.16
CA GLU A 462 37.45 5.25 -7.07
C GLU A 462 36.35 6.04 -6.34
N LEU A 463 35.60 5.36 -5.46
CA LEU A 463 34.53 5.96 -4.67
C LEU A 463 35.06 6.88 -3.56
N TYR A 464 36.15 6.52 -2.88
CA TYR A 464 36.82 7.43 -1.94
C TYR A 464 37.41 8.65 -2.63
N ALA A 465 38.00 8.52 -3.84
CA ALA A 465 38.47 9.66 -4.63
C ALA A 465 37.31 10.59 -5.03
N ARG A 466 36.15 10.03 -5.42
CA ARG A 466 34.92 10.79 -5.70
C ARG A 466 34.38 11.52 -4.45
N ALA A 467 34.37 10.86 -3.30
CA ALA A 467 33.97 11.48 -2.03
C ALA A 467 34.94 12.58 -1.56
N ALA A 468 36.24 12.38 -1.76
CA ALA A 468 37.29 13.36 -1.47
C ALA A 468 37.22 14.59 -2.37
N ALA A 469 36.87 14.43 -3.66
CA ALA A 469 36.58 15.52 -4.57
C ALA A 469 35.32 16.31 -4.15
N GLY A 470 34.34 15.61 -3.57
CA GLY A 470 33.15 16.20 -2.94
C GLY A 470 33.37 16.77 -1.53
N GLY A 471 34.61 16.86 -1.05
CA GLY A 471 34.96 17.58 0.19
C GLY A 471 35.01 16.75 1.48
N VAL A 472 34.76 15.43 1.43
CA VAL A 472 34.92 14.54 2.59
C VAL A 472 36.41 14.35 2.89
N LYS A 473 36.87 14.68 4.10
CA LYS A 473 38.31 14.68 4.45
C LYS A 473 38.79 13.26 4.78
N GLU A 474 37.97 12.56 5.52
CA GLU A 474 38.08 11.16 5.93
C GLU A 474 38.22 10.23 4.71
N ALA A 475 37.66 10.62 3.56
CA ALA A 475 37.80 9.90 2.29
C ALA A 475 39.24 9.86 1.77
N LYS A 476 40.03 10.92 2.00
CA LYS A 476 41.46 10.95 1.60
C LYS A 476 42.27 10.02 2.47
N GLU A 477 42.09 10.09 3.79
CA GLU A 477 42.76 9.23 4.76
C GLU A 477 42.48 7.73 4.48
N ARG A 478 41.23 7.39 4.11
CA ARG A 478 40.85 6.02 3.71
C ARG A 478 41.40 5.61 2.35
N PHE A 479 41.46 6.53 1.38
CA PHE A 479 42.06 6.29 0.07
C PHE A 479 43.56 5.97 0.17
N ASP A 480 44.28 6.74 0.98
CA ASP A 480 45.71 6.55 1.22
C ASP A 480 45.98 5.25 2.00
N ALA A 481 45.12 4.92 2.98
CA ALA A 481 45.22 3.70 3.77
C ALA A 481 45.01 2.39 2.97
N LEU A 482 44.39 2.44 1.78
CA LEU A 482 44.14 1.25 0.97
C LEU A 482 45.39 0.71 0.24
N GLY A 483 46.50 1.45 0.18
CA GLY A 483 47.80 0.99 -0.33
C GLY A 483 47.85 0.77 -1.85
N HIS A 484 49.01 1.04 -2.48
CA HIS A 484 49.18 1.03 -3.95
C HIS A 484 48.72 -0.25 -4.65
#